data_AF-A0A370F1H4-F1
#
_entry.id   AF-A0A370F1H4-F1
#
_cell.length_a   1.000
_cell.length_b   1.000
_cell.length_c   1.000
_cell.angle_alpha   90.00
_cell.angle_beta   90.00
_cell.angle_gamma   90.00
#
_symmetry.space_group_name_H-M   'P 1'
#
loop_
_entity.id
_entity.type
_entity.pdbx_description
1 polymer ?
#
loop_
_entity_poly.entity_id
_entity_poly.type
_entity_poly.pdbx_seq_one_letter_code
_entity_poly.pdbx_strand_id
1 'polypeptide(L)'
;MKKIMLKGLICALMLSVFWSCSTENDVQMQSTTQVQQKTGDVLSGVIGQNLGNGIYKIVVDERELMSALEDVALQENGVQIKIDNISIVNKFATNSPSIPFPVLTGGGLSTDGSSMSFAYVLAEVNNNFMIGSSGHERPPLVMCRGCARGCFLEFYELDATHLLGYCDSAGCGDYCFRIKLE
;
A
#
# COMPACT_ATOMS: atom_id res chain seq x y z
N MET A 1 -8.77 12.98 60.00
CA MET A 1 -9.26 11.76 59.32
C MET A 1 -10.33 12.12 58.27
N LYS A 2 -9.94 12.71 57.13
CA LYS A 2 -10.85 13.06 56.01
C LYS A 2 -10.30 12.66 54.63
N LYS A 3 -9.15 11.98 54.57
CA LYS A 3 -8.45 11.63 53.31
C LYS A 3 -8.60 10.16 52.88
N ILE A 4 -9.31 9.33 53.66
CA ILE A 4 -9.46 7.89 53.40
C ILE A 4 -10.78 7.58 52.65
N MET A 5 -11.77 8.49 52.72
CA MET A 5 -13.07 8.31 52.06
C MET A 5 -13.05 8.54 50.55
N LEU A 6 -12.02 9.20 50.00
CA LEU A 6 -11.95 9.52 48.57
C LEU A 6 -11.40 8.35 47.73
N LYS A 7 -10.62 7.43 48.32
CA LYS A 7 -10.04 6.29 47.59
C LYS A 7 -11.00 5.12 47.40
N GLY A 8 -12.04 4.99 48.24
CA GLY A 8 -13.06 3.94 48.10
C GLY A 8 -14.08 4.21 46.98
N LEU A 9 -14.39 5.49 46.72
CA LEU A 9 -15.42 5.87 45.75
C LEU A 9 -14.99 5.65 44.29
N ILE A 10 -13.69 5.70 44.00
CA ILE A 10 -13.15 5.53 42.65
C ILE A 10 -13.20 4.06 42.19
N CYS A 11 -13.03 3.10 43.12
CA CYS A 11 -13.12 1.67 42.78
C CYS A 11 -14.56 1.21 42.52
N ALA A 12 -15.57 1.87 43.09
CA ALA A 12 -16.98 1.53 42.84
C ALA A 12 -17.51 2.08 41.50
N LEU A 13 -16.88 3.12 40.95
CA LEU A 13 -17.32 3.78 39.70
C LEU A 13 -16.73 3.14 38.42
N MET A 14 -15.66 2.37 38.55
CA MET A 14 -15.02 1.65 37.42
C MET A 14 -15.74 0.35 37.02
N LEU A 15 -16.63 -0.18 37.87
CA LEU A 15 -17.37 -1.41 37.60
C LEU A 15 -18.71 -1.19 36.86
N SER A 16 -19.17 0.06 36.71
CA SER A 16 -20.43 0.38 36.04
C SER A 16 -20.30 0.71 34.54
N VAL A 17 -19.10 0.65 33.96
CA VAL A 17 -18.86 0.98 32.53
C VAL A 17 -18.89 -0.27 31.62
N PHE A 18 -19.01 -1.47 32.18
CA PHE A 18 -19.00 -2.71 31.39
C PHE A 18 -20.38 -3.23 30.95
N TRP A 19 -21.49 -2.56 31.27
CA TRP A 19 -22.87 -3.05 31.05
C TRP A 19 -23.82 -2.13 30.26
N SER A 20 -23.32 -1.44 29.23
CA SER A 20 -24.09 -0.88 28.11
C SER A 20 -23.15 -0.84 26.89
N CYS A 21 -23.33 -1.51 25.75
CA CYS A 21 -24.52 -2.00 25.07
C CYS A 21 -24.34 -3.45 24.60
N SER A 22 -25.23 -4.31 25.06
CA SER A 22 -25.67 -5.46 24.27
C SER A 22 -26.48 -4.93 23.08
N THR A 23 -25.96 -5.18 21.88
CA THR A 23 -26.66 -5.50 20.63
C THR A 23 -28.04 -4.91 20.37
N GLU A 24 -28.13 -3.97 19.44
CA GLU A 24 -29.11 -4.02 18.34
C GLU A 24 -28.43 -3.55 17.04
N ASN A 25 -28.80 -4.22 15.96
CA ASN A 25 -28.27 -4.11 14.60
C ASN A 25 -28.35 -2.68 14.06
N ASP A 26 -27.22 -2.18 13.56
CA ASP A 26 -27.17 -1.48 12.27
C ASP A 26 -25.71 -1.46 11.80
N VAL A 27 -25.26 -2.62 11.31
CA VAL A 27 -24.18 -2.63 10.32
C VAL A 27 -24.78 -2.04 9.05
N GLN A 28 -24.80 -0.71 8.96
CA GLN A 28 -24.90 -0.06 7.67
C GLN A 28 -23.64 -0.44 6.90
N MET A 29 -23.74 -1.53 6.14
CA MET A 29 -22.92 -1.76 4.96
C MET A 29 -23.13 -0.53 4.09
N GLN A 30 -22.21 0.44 4.25
CA GLN A 30 -22.17 1.61 3.40
C GLN A 30 -22.06 1.10 1.98
N SER A 31 -23.12 1.39 1.22
CA SER A 31 -23.40 0.92 -0.13
C SER A 31 -22.11 0.74 -0.90
N THR A 32 -21.72 -0.52 -1.14
CA THR A 32 -20.74 -0.87 -2.14
C THR A 32 -21.28 -0.29 -3.42
N THR A 33 -20.74 0.85 -3.87
CA THR A 33 -20.76 1.15 -5.29
C THR A 33 -19.94 0.02 -5.89
N GLN A 34 -20.63 -1.07 -6.25
CA GLN A 34 -20.08 -2.14 -7.05
C GLN A 34 -19.72 -1.49 -8.38
N VAL A 35 -18.52 -0.94 -8.45
CA VAL A 35 -17.78 -0.92 -9.69
C VAL A 35 -17.70 -2.39 -10.05
N GLN A 36 -18.57 -2.81 -10.98
CA GLN A 36 -18.58 -4.17 -11.51
C GLN A 36 -17.21 -4.43 -12.11
N GLN A 37 -16.31 -4.97 -11.29
CA GLN A 37 -15.07 -5.55 -11.74
C GLN A 37 -15.48 -6.83 -12.46
N LYS A 38 -15.58 -6.72 -13.79
CA LYS A 38 -15.68 -7.88 -14.68
C LYS A 38 -14.58 -8.86 -14.24
N THR A 39 -14.92 -10.12 -14.09
CA THR A 39 -14.05 -11.26 -13.74
C THR A 39 -12.83 -11.35 -14.67
N GLY A 40 -11.85 -10.50 -14.43
CA GLY A 40 -10.67 -10.27 -15.25
C GLY A 40 -9.68 -9.47 -14.42
N ASP A 41 -8.46 -10.00 -14.34
CA ASP A 41 -7.23 -9.43 -13.79
C ASP A 41 -7.45 -8.22 -12.86
N VAL A 42 -7.30 -8.41 -11.54
CA VAL A 42 -7.46 -7.35 -10.52
C VAL A 42 -6.58 -6.14 -10.85
N LEU A 43 -5.45 -6.36 -11.53
CA LEU A 43 -4.50 -5.33 -11.97
C LEU A 43 -4.97 -4.50 -13.18
N SER A 44 -6.03 -4.92 -13.87
CA SER A 44 -6.65 -4.20 -14.99
C SER A 44 -7.74 -3.20 -14.57
N GLY A 45 -8.18 -3.28 -13.30
CA GLY A 45 -9.27 -2.47 -12.76
C GLY A 45 -8.82 -1.25 -11.96
N VAL A 46 -9.81 -0.60 -11.34
CA VAL A 46 -9.58 0.41 -10.29
C VAL A 46 -9.08 -0.31 -9.05
N ILE A 47 -7.88 0.01 -8.59
CA ILE A 47 -7.27 -0.60 -7.41
C ILE A 47 -7.49 0.23 -6.14
N GLY A 48 -7.69 1.54 -6.29
CA GLY A 48 -7.80 2.45 -5.16
C GLY A 48 -8.51 3.76 -5.50
N GLN A 49 -8.70 4.59 -4.49
CA GLN A 49 -9.35 5.90 -4.60
C GLN A 49 -8.63 6.96 -3.79
N ASN A 50 -8.63 8.18 -4.33
CA ASN A 50 -8.28 9.39 -3.64
C ASN A 50 -9.50 9.95 -2.91
N LEU A 51 -9.49 9.87 -1.59
CA LEU A 51 -10.57 10.39 -0.74
C LEU A 51 -10.40 11.90 -0.43
N GLY A 52 -9.36 12.53 -0.98
CA GLY A 52 -8.97 13.90 -0.68
C GLY A 52 -8.07 14.01 0.56
N ASN A 53 -7.47 15.19 0.75
CA ASN A 53 -6.63 15.52 1.91
C ASN A 53 -5.46 14.55 2.16
N GLY A 54 -4.92 13.93 1.09
CA GLY A 54 -3.82 12.96 1.19
C GLY A 54 -4.24 11.59 1.74
N ILE A 55 -5.54 11.29 1.79
CA ILE A 55 -6.06 10.00 2.22
C ILE A 55 -6.33 9.12 1.02
N TYR A 56 -5.67 7.96 0.98
CA TYR A 56 -5.82 6.96 -0.06
C TYR A 56 -6.40 5.68 0.49
N LYS A 57 -7.24 5.02 -0.31
CA LYS A 57 -7.89 3.76 0.07
C LYS A 57 -7.78 2.76 -1.07
N ILE A 58 -7.36 1.55 -0.75
CA ILE A 58 -7.47 0.39 -1.64
C ILE A 58 -8.93 -0.06 -1.63
N VAL A 59 -9.53 -0.24 -2.81
CA VAL A 59 -10.97 -0.54 -2.95
C VAL A 59 -11.24 -1.96 -3.46
N VAL A 60 -10.20 -2.67 -3.90
CA VAL A 60 -10.25 -4.09 -4.27
C VAL A 60 -9.97 -4.98 -3.05
N ASP A 61 -10.23 -6.27 -3.17
CA ASP A 61 -9.82 -7.24 -2.15
C ASP A 61 -8.28 -7.25 -2.06
N GLU A 62 -7.75 -6.87 -0.89
CA GLU A 62 -6.31 -6.75 -0.68
C GLU A 62 -5.59 -8.09 -0.87
N ARG A 63 -6.21 -9.22 -0.54
CA ARG A 63 -5.58 -10.55 -0.71
C ARG A 63 -5.50 -10.94 -2.17
N GLU A 64 -6.56 -10.67 -2.94
CA GLU A 64 -6.53 -10.90 -4.39
C GLU A 64 -5.51 -10.01 -5.07
N LEU A 65 -5.43 -8.73 -4.68
CA LEU A 65 -4.42 -7.80 -5.20
C LEU A 65 -2.99 -8.26 -4.85
N MET A 66 -2.75 -8.63 -3.59
CA MET A 66 -1.45 -9.19 -3.19
C MET A 66 -1.10 -10.45 -3.96
N SER A 67 -2.04 -11.39 -4.13
CA SER A 67 -1.80 -12.61 -4.91
C SER A 67 -1.46 -12.30 -6.36
N ALA A 68 -2.15 -11.35 -6.99
CA ALA A 68 -1.85 -10.94 -8.36
C ALA A 68 -0.46 -10.30 -8.48
N LEU A 69 -0.03 -9.52 -7.49
CA LEU A 69 1.31 -8.93 -7.45
C LEU A 69 2.41 -9.98 -7.20
N GLU A 70 2.14 -10.98 -6.36
CA GLU A 70 3.03 -12.15 -6.17
C GLU A 70 3.22 -12.91 -7.48
N ASP A 71 2.14 -13.12 -8.25
CA ASP A 71 2.20 -13.77 -9.55
C ASP A 71 3.01 -12.95 -10.57
N VAL A 72 2.84 -11.62 -10.61
CA VAL A 72 3.63 -10.75 -11.49
C VAL A 72 5.11 -10.75 -11.10
N ALA A 73 5.42 -10.67 -9.81
CA ALA A 73 6.81 -10.78 -9.33
C ALA A 73 7.46 -12.11 -9.77
N LEU A 74 6.70 -13.20 -9.78
CA LEU A 74 7.21 -14.48 -10.26
C LEU A 74 7.40 -14.49 -11.78
N GLN A 75 6.42 -14.00 -12.55
CA GLN A 75 6.42 -14.08 -14.01
C GLN A 75 7.41 -13.09 -14.67
N GLU A 76 7.43 -11.84 -14.21
CA GLU A 76 8.25 -10.78 -14.82
C GLU A 76 9.66 -10.75 -14.23
N ASN A 77 9.80 -11.08 -12.94
CA ASN A 77 11.04 -10.87 -12.19
C ASN A 77 11.70 -12.19 -11.74
N GLY A 78 11.05 -13.34 -11.94
CA GLY A 78 11.54 -14.65 -11.51
C GLY A 78 11.63 -14.79 -9.98
N VAL A 79 10.95 -13.93 -9.23
CA VAL A 79 11.04 -13.88 -7.77
C VAL A 79 9.75 -14.34 -7.13
N GLN A 80 9.84 -15.42 -6.35
CA GLN A 80 8.75 -15.86 -5.50
C GLN A 80 8.79 -15.09 -4.18
N ILE A 81 7.77 -14.27 -3.94
CA ILE A 81 7.59 -13.42 -2.76
C ILE A 81 6.26 -13.77 -2.08
N LYS A 82 6.22 -13.67 -0.75
CA LYS A 82 4.98 -13.57 0.02
C LYS A 82 4.82 -12.15 0.52
N ILE A 83 3.87 -11.42 -0.05
CA ILE A 83 3.52 -10.05 0.32
C ILE A 83 2.71 -10.10 1.62
N ASP A 84 3.08 -9.26 2.59
CA ASP A 84 2.40 -9.15 3.89
C ASP A 84 1.73 -7.79 4.10
N ASN A 85 2.08 -6.78 3.31
CA ASN A 85 1.46 -5.47 3.35
C ASN A 85 1.40 -4.79 1.98
N ILE A 86 0.37 -3.96 1.80
CA ILE A 86 0.21 -3.05 0.67
C ILE A 86 -0.38 -1.73 1.13
N SER A 87 -0.02 -0.64 0.45
CA SER A 87 -0.55 0.69 0.70
C SER A 87 -0.39 1.57 -0.54
N ILE A 88 -1.23 2.60 -0.64
CA ILE A 88 -1.05 3.65 -1.64
C ILE A 88 -0.46 4.86 -0.94
N VAL A 89 0.63 5.39 -1.47
CA VAL A 89 1.35 6.54 -0.92
C VAL A 89 1.69 7.52 -2.03
N ASN A 90 1.89 8.79 -1.68
CA ASN A 90 2.54 9.73 -2.59
C ASN A 90 4.06 9.58 -2.51
N LYS A 91 4.69 9.57 -3.69
CA LYS A 91 6.13 9.68 -3.85
C LYS A 91 6.45 10.91 -4.70
N PHE A 92 7.70 11.33 -4.61
CA PHE A 92 8.26 12.45 -5.37
C PHE A 92 9.45 11.95 -6.16
N ALA A 93 9.67 12.51 -7.34
CA ALA A 93 10.87 12.21 -8.10
C ALA A 93 12.07 12.95 -7.47
N THR A 94 13.22 12.30 -7.37
CA THR A 94 14.39 12.85 -6.67
C THR A 94 15.00 14.06 -7.37
N ASN A 95 14.88 14.14 -8.70
CA ASN A 95 15.26 15.29 -9.51
C ASN A 95 14.13 16.32 -9.71
N SER A 96 12.90 16.02 -9.27
CA SER A 96 11.72 16.87 -9.42
C SER A 96 10.80 16.74 -8.20
N PRO A 97 11.22 17.23 -7.02
CA PRO A 97 10.54 16.94 -5.75
C PRO A 97 9.23 17.74 -5.54
N SER A 98 8.74 18.43 -6.57
CA SER A 98 7.62 19.38 -6.46
C SER A 98 6.26 18.78 -6.80
N ILE A 99 6.24 17.67 -7.56
CA ILE A 99 5.01 17.04 -8.04
C ILE A 99 4.91 15.65 -7.42
N PRO A 100 3.97 15.42 -6.49
CA PRO A 100 3.72 14.08 -5.98
C PRO A 100 2.98 13.24 -7.01
N PHE A 101 3.24 11.94 -7.03
CA PHE A 101 2.46 10.97 -7.78
C PHE A 101 2.10 9.76 -6.89
N PRO A 102 0.93 9.15 -7.11
CA PRO A 102 0.46 8.02 -6.34
C PRO A 102 1.21 6.74 -6.73
N VAL A 103 1.58 5.96 -5.71
CA VAL A 103 2.32 4.70 -5.87
C VAL A 103 1.67 3.64 -4.98
N LEU A 104 1.35 2.49 -5.58
CA LEU A 104 1.06 1.28 -4.82
C LEU A 104 2.40 0.68 -4.38
N THR A 105 2.63 0.58 -3.07
CA THR A 105 3.85 0.01 -2.51
C THR A 105 3.53 -1.04 -1.48
N GLY A 106 4.43 -1.99 -1.33
CA GLY A 106 4.32 -3.06 -0.36
C GLY A 106 5.64 -3.78 -0.17
N GLY A 107 5.60 -4.79 0.67
CA GLY A 107 6.75 -5.59 1.03
C GLY A 107 6.36 -6.98 1.49
N GLY A 108 7.39 -7.80 1.70
CA GLY A 108 7.22 -9.19 2.07
C GLY A 108 8.55 -9.92 2.18
N LEU A 109 8.48 -11.26 2.19
CA LEU A 109 9.65 -12.13 2.23
C LEU A 109 9.72 -13.00 0.97
N SER A 110 10.89 -13.10 0.36
CA SER A 110 11.16 -14.11 -0.66
C SER A 110 11.30 -15.50 -0.03
N THR A 111 11.23 -16.54 -0.87
CA THR A 111 11.38 -17.94 -0.43
C THR A 111 12.73 -18.26 0.21
N ASP A 112 13.77 -17.50 -0.12
CA ASP A 112 15.08 -17.59 0.52
C ASP A 112 15.20 -16.77 1.83
N GLY A 113 14.08 -16.21 2.31
CA GLY A 113 14.00 -15.45 3.57
C GLY A 113 14.47 -14.00 3.46
N SER A 114 14.83 -13.51 2.27
CA SER A 114 15.21 -12.12 2.08
C SER A 114 13.97 -11.22 2.10
N SER A 115 14.07 -10.06 2.75
CA SER A 115 13.01 -9.07 2.65
C SER A 115 12.95 -8.48 1.24
N MET A 116 11.76 -8.25 0.74
CA MET A 116 11.52 -7.70 -0.60
C MET A 116 10.55 -6.54 -0.49
N SER A 117 10.70 -5.56 -1.38
CA SER A 117 9.75 -4.47 -1.52
C SER A 117 9.49 -4.14 -2.95
N PHE A 118 8.33 -3.56 -3.22
CA PHE A 118 7.92 -3.25 -4.57
C PHE A 118 7.15 -1.93 -4.66
N ALA A 119 7.07 -1.41 -5.88
CA ALA A 119 6.21 -0.29 -6.21
C ALA A 119 5.66 -0.36 -7.64
N TYR A 120 4.43 0.10 -7.77
CA TYR A 120 3.77 0.42 -9.04
C TYR A 120 3.33 1.88 -9.05
N VAL A 121 3.69 2.61 -10.09
CA VAL A 121 3.15 3.95 -10.34
C VAL A 121 1.69 3.81 -10.77
N LEU A 122 0.83 4.64 -10.20
CA LEU A 122 -0.60 4.63 -10.46
C LEU A 122 -1.02 5.83 -11.31
N ALA A 123 -1.95 5.60 -12.22
CA ALA A 123 -2.65 6.66 -12.93
C ALA A 123 -3.87 7.05 -12.11
N GLU A 124 -4.11 8.36 -11.97
CA GLU A 124 -5.31 8.90 -11.35
C GLU A 124 -6.30 9.38 -12.43
N VAL A 125 -7.50 8.80 -12.44
CA VAL A 125 -8.59 9.19 -13.34
C VAL A 125 -9.87 9.33 -12.52
N ASN A 126 -10.44 10.53 -12.47
CA ASN A 126 -11.66 10.83 -11.69
C ASN A 126 -11.56 10.34 -10.22
N ASN A 127 -10.46 10.65 -9.53
CA ASN A 127 -10.14 10.21 -8.17
C ASN A 127 -9.99 8.68 -7.98
N ASN A 128 -9.93 7.91 -9.07
CA ASN A 128 -9.66 6.48 -9.02
C ASN A 128 -8.23 6.21 -9.44
N PHE A 129 -7.57 5.29 -8.76
CA PHE A 129 -6.24 4.81 -9.09
C PHE A 129 -6.30 3.51 -9.87
N MET A 130 -5.51 3.42 -10.93
CA MET A 130 -5.34 2.24 -11.78
C MET A 130 -3.84 2.02 -12.01
N ILE A 131 -3.42 0.77 -12.24
CA ILE A 131 -2.03 0.47 -12.59
C ILE A 131 -1.75 0.97 -14.01
N GLY A 132 -0.79 1.88 -14.17
CA GLY A 132 -0.51 2.51 -15.45
C GLY A 132 0.02 3.93 -15.30
N SER A 133 0.69 4.45 -16.33
CA SER A 133 0.92 5.89 -16.49
C SER A 133 -0.24 6.47 -17.30
N SER A 134 -0.67 7.68 -16.98
CA SER A 134 -1.62 8.45 -17.81
C SER A 134 -0.95 8.82 -19.14
N GLY A 135 -0.83 7.87 -20.07
CA GLY A 135 -0.35 8.11 -21.43
C GLY A 135 0.59 7.07 -22.04
N HIS A 136 1.27 6.22 -21.25
CA HIS A 136 2.23 5.24 -21.77
C HIS A 136 2.20 3.90 -21.03
N GLU A 137 2.85 2.90 -21.66
CA GLU A 137 2.98 1.49 -21.27
C GLU A 137 3.05 1.29 -19.75
N ARG A 138 2.43 0.20 -19.26
CA ARG A 138 2.38 -0.13 -17.83
C ARG A 138 3.77 0.05 -17.23
N PRO A 139 3.98 1.05 -16.33
CA PRO A 139 5.28 1.30 -15.75
C PRO A 139 5.65 0.02 -15.00
N PRO A 140 6.82 -0.54 -15.30
CA PRO A 140 7.10 -1.90 -14.92
C PRO A 140 7.30 -2.01 -13.41
N LEU A 141 7.03 -3.19 -12.83
CA LEU A 141 7.13 -3.41 -11.39
C LEU A 141 8.56 -3.18 -10.89
N VAL A 142 8.75 -2.18 -10.04
CA VAL A 142 10.07 -1.95 -9.45
C VAL A 142 10.16 -2.76 -8.18
N MET A 143 11.14 -3.67 -8.09
CA MET A 143 11.40 -4.48 -6.91
C MET A 143 12.80 -4.23 -6.35
N CYS A 144 12.93 -4.25 -5.02
CA CYS A 144 14.18 -4.14 -4.28
C CYS A 144 14.30 -5.30 -3.28
N ARG A 145 15.49 -5.89 -3.18
CA ARG A 145 15.80 -7.01 -2.28
C ARG A 145 16.62 -6.60 -1.06
N GLY A 146 16.40 -7.27 0.06
CA GLY A 146 17.21 -7.27 1.27
C GLY A 146 16.85 -6.25 2.35
N CYS A 147 15.76 -5.49 2.23
CA CYS A 147 15.40 -4.48 3.24
C CYS A 147 14.05 -4.78 3.89
N ALA A 148 14.04 -4.88 5.22
CA ALA A 148 12.90 -5.31 6.02
C ALA A 148 11.69 -4.35 6.02
N ARG A 149 11.77 -3.19 5.35
CA ARG A 149 10.73 -2.14 5.38
C ARG A 149 10.62 -1.30 4.11
N GLY A 150 10.81 -1.89 2.94
CA GLY A 150 10.80 -1.06 1.73
C GLY A 150 12.07 -0.27 1.62
N CYS A 151 13.10 -0.83 0.96
CA CYS A 151 14.22 0.00 0.55
C CYS A 151 13.68 1.27 -0.10
N PHE A 152 14.40 2.39 0.05
CA PHE A 152 14.10 3.71 -0.49
C PHE A 152 13.86 3.61 -1.99
N LEU A 153 12.65 3.17 -2.33
CA LEU A 153 12.20 3.01 -3.68
C LEU A 153 11.89 4.44 -4.09
N GLU A 154 12.87 4.98 -4.77
CA GLU A 154 12.91 6.33 -5.24
C GLU A 154 12.61 6.30 -6.73
N PHE A 155 12.24 7.45 -7.25
CA PHE A 155 11.92 7.61 -8.65
C PHE A 155 12.72 8.77 -9.21
N TYR A 156 13.14 8.64 -10.45
CA TYR A 156 13.79 9.68 -11.21
C TYR A 156 12.90 10.02 -12.41
N GLU A 157 12.57 11.30 -12.59
CA GLU A 157 11.78 11.77 -13.73
C GLU A 157 12.70 11.86 -14.96
N LEU A 158 12.43 11.04 -15.98
CA LEU A 158 13.13 11.11 -17.26
C LEU A 158 12.54 12.22 -18.14
N ASP A 159 11.21 12.33 -18.12
CA ASP A 159 10.41 13.41 -18.71
C ASP A 159 9.03 13.46 -18.03
N ALA A 160 8.14 14.32 -18.52
CA ALA A 160 6.83 14.59 -17.92
C ALA A 160 5.90 13.36 -17.81
N THR A 161 6.17 12.25 -18.51
CA THR A 161 5.33 11.05 -18.50
C THR A 161 6.09 9.78 -18.11
N HIS A 162 7.42 9.82 -18.06
CA HIS A 162 8.28 8.68 -17.75
C HIS A 162 9.01 8.84 -16.41
N LEU A 163 8.69 7.94 -15.48
CA LEU A 163 9.37 7.79 -14.20
C LEU A 163 10.21 6.51 -14.21
N LEU A 164 11.47 6.61 -13.80
CA LEU A 164 12.37 5.49 -13.60
C LEU A 164 12.46 5.21 -12.10
N GLY A 165 11.86 4.12 -11.64
CA GLY A 165 12.04 3.68 -10.26
C GLY A 165 13.38 2.98 -10.04
N TYR A 166 14.00 3.22 -8.89
CA TYR A 166 15.26 2.64 -8.48
C TYR A 166 15.32 2.40 -6.97
N CYS A 167 16.22 1.52 -6.55
CA CYS A 167 16.50 1.27 -5.14
C CYS A 167 17.65 2.18 -4.71
N ASP A 168 17.41 3.12 -3.80
CA ASP A 168 18.50 3.92 -3.22
C ASP A 168 19.26 3.10 -2.17
N SER A 169 20.56 2.92 -2.41
CA SER A 169 21.48 2.16 -1.56
C SER A 169 21.88 2.88 -0.29
N ALA A 170 21.59 4.19 -0.14
CA ALA A 170 21.95 4.93 1.08
C ALA A 170 21.28 4.38 2.36
N GLY A 171 20.17 3.64 2.22
CA GLY A 171 19.47 2.99 3.34
C GLY A 171 19.48 1.47 3.32
N CYS A 172 20.17 0.86 2.36
CA CYS A 172 20.08 -0.55 2.05
C CYS A 172 21.50 -1.11 1.95
N GLY A 173 21.81 -2.21 2.64
CA GLY A 173 23.13 -2.82 2.55
C GLY A 173 23.46 -3.26 1.11
N ASP A 174 24.68 -3.77 0.90
CA ASP A 174 25.21 -4.20 -0.42
C ASP A 174 24.39 -5.26 -1.18
N TYR A 175 23.28 -5.73 -0.58
CA TYR A 175 22.38 -6.76 -1.10
C TYR A 175 21.14 -6.20 -1.83
N CYS A 176 21.03 -4.88 -2.01
CA CYS A 176 19.93 -4.29 -2.77
C CYS A 176 20.18 -4.37 -4.28
N PHE A 177 19.50 -5.31 -4.93
CA PHE A 177 19.59 -5.50 -6.38
C PHE A 177 18.28 -5.09 -7.05
N ARG A 178 18.42 -4.34 -8.14
CA ARG A 178 17.34 -4.03 -9.07
C ARG A 178 17.04 -5.27 -9.88
N ILE A 179 15.78 -5.69 -9.90
CA ILE A 179 15.35 -6.63 -10.93
C ILE A 179 15.09 -5.84 -12.20
N LYS A 180 15.76 -6.24 -13.28
CA LYS A 180 15.69 -5.54 -14.57
C LYS A 180 14.32 -5.76 -15.18
N LEU A 181 13.80 -4.68 -15.75
CA LEU A 181 12.58 -4.67 -16.55
C LEU A 181 13.10 -4.46 -17.98
N GLU A 182 13.00 -5.50 -18.81
CA GLU A 182 13.36 -5.44 -20.24
C GLU A 182 12.25 -4.79 -21.06
#